data_AF-A0A7N2R0C8-F1
#
_entry.id   AF-A0A7N2R0C8-F1
#
_cell.length_a   1.000
_cell.length_b   1.000
_cell.length_c   1.000
_cell.angle_alpha   90.00
_cell.angle_beta   90.00
_cell.angle_gamma   90.00
#
_symmetry.space_group_name_H-M   'P 1'
#
loop_
_entity.id
_entity.type
_entity.pdbx_description
1 polymer ?
#
loop_
_entity_poly.entity_id
_entity_poly.type
_entity_poly.pdbx_seq_one_letter_code
_entity_poly.pdbx_strand_id
1 'polypeptide(L)'
;MKNLVANFGLLLISLLLCSVSLLTLADSNTSATCPMDLSYVLRIPWNQSLCQKLQPTETINITTAQNVTTTELCCQILLPLFGIGLAQHLKETSLFHLPDLPTSTSCLNDFQSKITALSLPTTLVSSCFPPLQFVTSPNICAHIETTKDWVNELGPTTALDSGSKDCFFFAVLYAAGIVNAYGPESDGVMTCVVAVEFNSEEGSGDKGHSELVFGLTGAGVAVVVMSCLLGICFWYDRRWRRKMGEGSNLRYGHDLEEQWSQLRVRPNTGSIWYKIEELEKATDNFSQKNFIGQGGFGMVFKGALADGTVVAVKKVVEYDFQGDAEFCNEVEIISNLKHRNLVPLRGCCEVERGSQRYLVYDYMPNGNLDDHLFPSGAGGMGKSPLTWPQRKSIILDVAKGLAYLHYGVKPAIYHRDIKTTNILLDADMRARVADFGLAKQIKEGRSHLTTRVAGTHGYLAPEYALCGQLTEKSDVYSFGVVVLEIMCGRKALDLSSGSPRAFLITDWAWSLIKAGKVEEALDASLSKNDDSVNSNPKSIMERYVMVGILCAHVMVALRPTILDALKMLEGDIEVPAIPDRPTPLGHPSFCGNGNTFSISPALSGPRLNSKNTLR
;
A
#
# COMPACT_ATOMS: atom_id res chain seq x y z
N MET A 1 90.06 2.52 -1.24
CA MET A 1 88.62 2.38 -1.56
C MET A 1 88.16 0.93 -1.37
N LYS A 2 87.83 0.52 -0.13
CA LYS A 2 87.18 -0.79 0.16
C LYS A 2 86.02 -0.70 1.17
N ASN A 3 85.93 0.39 1.94
CA ASN A 3 84.97 0.55 3.04
C ASN A 3 83.61 1.15 2.61
N LEU A 4 83.34 1.30 1.31
CA LEU A 4 82.05 1.81 0.80
C LEU A 4 81.14 0.70 0.24
N VAL A 5 81.69 -0.49 -0.05
CA VAL A 5 80.93 -1.62 -0.62
C VAL A 5 80.38 -2.55 0.47
N ALA A 6 81.07 -2.66 1.62
CA ALA A 6 80.65 -3.49 2.74
C ALA A 6 79.28 -3.08 3.34
N ASN A 7 79.01 -1.77 3.42
CA ASN A 7 77.78 -1.25 4.04
C ASN A 7 76.51 -1.52 3.22
N PHE A 8 76.62 -1.78 1.91
CA PHE A 8 75.47 -2.22 1.10
C PHE A 8 75.15 -3.71 1.28
N GLY A 9 76.16 -4.54 1.57
CA GLY A 9 75.97 -5.99 1.78
C GLY A 9 75.20 -6.31 3.07
N LEU A 10 75.54 -5.66 4.19
CA LEU A 10 74.85 -5.91 5.46
C LEU A 10 73.40 -5.40 5.47
N LEU A 11 73.09 -4.32 4.74
CA LEU A 11 71.72 -3.76 4.72
C LEU A 11 70.71 -4.72 4.08
N LEU A 12 71.08 -5.38 2.97
CA LEU A 12 70.20 -6.38 2.33
C LEU A 12 69.99 -7.62 3.21
N ILE A 13 71.03 -8.08 3.91
CA ILE A 13 70.93 -9.25 4.80
C ILE A 13 70.05 -8.94 6.02
N SER A 14 70.14 -7.72 6.56
CA SER A 14 69.23 -7.25 7.62
C SER A 14 67.77 -7.13 7.17
N LEU A 15 67.51 -6.95 5.88
CA LEU A 15 66.15 -6.84 5.33
C LEU A 15 65.53 -8.19 4.97
N LEU A 16 66.32 -9.19 4.54
CA LEU A 16 65.81 -10.55 4.27
C LEU A 16 65.68 -11.45 5.51
N LEU A 17 66.35 -11.12 6.63
CA LEU A 17 66.19 -11.86 7.90
C LEU A 17 65.03 -11.33 8.77
N CYS A 18 64.32 -10.29 8.32
CA CYS A 18 63.13 -9.76 9.01
C CYS A 18 61.80 -10.31 8.45
N SER A 19 61.84 -11.14 7.40
CA SER A 19 60.65 -11.60 6.66
C SER A 19 60.28 -13.08 6.86
N VAL A 20 61.01 -13.86 7.68
CA VAL A 20 60.68 -15.26 7.99
C VAL A 20 60.85 -15.56 9.48
N SER A 21 59.95 -15.01 10.29
CA SER A 21 59.66 -15.48 11.65
C SER A 21 58.25 -15.06 12.03
N LEU A 22 57.39 -16.05 12.30
CA LEU A 22 56.08 -16.01 12.96
C LEU A 22 55.39 -14.62 12.96
N LEU A 23 54.30 -14.37 12.25
CA LEU A 23 53.15 -15.26 12.04
C LEU A 23 52.64 -15.96 13.32
N THR A 24 52.97 -15.40 14.48
CA THR A 24 51.95 -15.22 15.51
C THR A 24 51.26 -13.91 15.18
N LEU A 25 50.10 -13.99 14.52
CA LEU A 25 49.07 -12.99 14.78
C LEU A 25 48.90 -12.98 16.29
N ALA A 26 49.12 -11.83 16.92
CA ALA A 26 48.57 -11.64 18.24
C ALA A 26 47.05 -11.67 18.04
N ASP A 27 46.38 -12.70 18.57
CA ASP A 27 44.98 -12.56 18.92
C ASP A 27 44.91 -11.46 19.97
N SER A 28 44.80 -10.22 19.51
CA SER A 28 44.16 -9.15 20.24
C SER A 28 42.71 -9.57 20.39
N ASN A 29 42.48 -10.50 21.32
CA ASN A 29 41.21 -11.04 21.76
C ASN A 29 40.47 -9.94 22.55
N THR A 30 40.23 -8.86 21.83
CA THR A 30 39.32 -7.78 22.15
C THR A 30 37.95 -8.41 22.11
N SER A 31 37.52 -8.91 23.27
CA SER A 31 36.19 -9.45 23.48
C SER A 31 35.18 -8.45 22.91
N ALA A 32 34.56 -8.79 21.79
CA ALA A 32 33.74 -7.84 21.03
C ALA A 32 32.69 -7.24 21.97
N THR A 33 32.81 -5.96 22.27
CA THR A 33 31.86 -5.22 23.11
C THR A 33 30.71 -4.75 22.22
N CYS A 34 29.47 -4.82 22.71
CA CYS A 34 28.36 -4.25 21.95
C CYS A 34 28.60 -2.73 21.72
N PRO A 35 28.56 -2.23 20.46
CA PRO A 35 28.70 -0.81 20.16
C PRO A 35 27.41 -0.01 20.39
N MET A 36 26.33 -0.63 20.84
CA MET A 36 25.02 0.01 21.07
C MET A 36 24.79 0.19 22.57
N ASP A 37 24.41 1.38 23.01
CA ASP A 37 23.84 1.53 24.36
C ASP A 37 22.40 0.97 24.35
N LEU A 38 22.18 -0.07 25.14
CA LEU A 38 20.87 -0.69 25.34
C LEU A 38 20.20 -0.27 26.65
N SER A 39 20.74 0.72 27.36
CA SER A 39 20.16 1.23 28.62
C SER A 39 18.76 1.81 28.45
N TYR A 40 18.40 2.28 27.24
CA TYR A 40 17.05 2.75 26.90
C TYR A 40 15.95 1.72 27.18
N VAL A 41 16.26 0.41 27.13
CA VAL A 41 15.32 -0.70 27.38
C VAL A 41 14.71 -0.63 28.79
N LEU A 42 15.40 0.02 29.72
CA LEU A 42 14.97 0.24 31.11
C LEU A 42 14.31 1.62 31.32
N ARG A 43 14.39 2.54 30.35
CA ARG A 43 13.87 3.91 30.42
C ARG A 43 12.56 4.09 29.65
N ILE A 44 12.46 3.44 28.50
CA ILE A 44 11.34 3.56 27.56
C ILE A 44 10.19 2.65 28.03
N PRO A 45 8.96 3.16 28.19
CA PRO A 45 7.81 2.32 28.53
C PRO A 45 7.37 1.46 27.33
N TRP A 46 7.23 0.15 27.54
CA TRP A 46 6.79 -0.80 26.50
C TRP A 46 5.95 -1.95 27.08
N ASN A 47 5.11 -2.57 26.24
CA ASN A 47 4.17 -3.63 26.65
C ASN A 47 4.84 -4.97 27.02
N GLN A 48 5.31 -5.08 28.26
CA GLN A 48 5.92 -6.30 28.81
C GLN A 48 4.92 -7.45 29.08
N SER A 49 3.61 -7.17 29.06
CA SER A 49 2.57 -8.06 29.63
C SER A 49 2.38 -9.40 28.88
N LEU A 50 2.88 -9.51 27.66
CA LEU A 50 2.90 -10.74 26.87
C LEU A 50 4.13 -11.59 27.18
N CYS A 51 5.29 -10.97 27.35
CA CYS A 51 6.54 -11.64 27.71
C CYS A 51 6.55 -12.13 29.17
N GLN A 52 5.93 -11.40 30.10
CA GLN A 52 5.81 -11.79 31.52
C GLN A 52 5.01 -13.09 31.74
N LYS A 53 4.21 -13.55 30.76
CA LYS A 53 3.42 -14.79 30.85
C LYS A 53 4.23 -16.06 30.60
N LEU A 54 5.49 -15.93 30.16
CA LEU A 54 6.41 -17.05 29.97
C LEU A 54 7.15 -17.33 31.29
N GLN A 55 6.72 -18.34 32.04
CA GLN A 55 7.34 -18.66 33.34
C GLN A 55 8.73 -19.34 33.19
N PRO A 56 9.73 -18.96 34.01
CA PRO A 56 11.10 -19.45 33.89
C PRO A 56 11.33 -20.79 34.63
N THR A 57 10.72 -21.87 34.16
CA THR A 57 10.98 -23.24 34.66
C THR A 57 11.20 -24.24 33.53
N GLU A 58 12.42 -24.76 33.46
CA GLU A 58 12.84 -26.02 32.83
C GLU A 58 12.46 -26.25 31.35
N THR A 59 13.43 -26.01 30.45
CA THR A 59 13.50 -26.52 29.05
C THR A 59 12.20 -26.49 28.23
N ILE A 60 12.11 -25.53 27.31
CA ILE A 60 10.97 -25.36 26.38
C ILE A 60 10.86 -26.56 25.41
N ASN A 61 10.23 -27.65 25.87
CA ASN A 61 9.84 -28.78 25.05
C ASN A 61 8.59 -28.40 24.26
N ILE A 62 8.81 -27.87 23.05
CA ILE A 62 7.80 -27.34 22.13
C ILE A 62 6.76 -28.43 21.79
N THR A 63 5.66 -28.46 22.55
CA THR A 63 4.64 -29.53 22.47
C THR A 63 3.20 -29.03 22.64
N THR A 64 2.98 -27.78 23.04
CA THR A 64 1.64 -27.16 23.17
C THR A 64 1.53 -25.90 22.28
N ALA A 65 0.52 -25.88 21.40
CA ALA A 65 0.38 -24.81 20.39
C ALA A 65 0.20 -23.40 21.01
N GLN A 66 -0.40 -23.29 22.19
CA GLN A 66 -0.58 -22.00 22.87
C GLN A 66 0.77 -21.36 23.25
N ASN A 67 1.72 -22.14 23.77
CA ASN A 67 3.02 -21.64 24.19
C ASN A 67 3.89 -21.19 23.01
N VAL A 68 3.69 -21.77 21.82
CA VAL A 68 4.31 -21.29 20.58
C VAL A 68 3.80 -19.89 20.27
N THR A 69 2.49 -19.71 20.19
CA THR A 69 1.88 -18.41 19.83
C THR A 69 2.22 -17.28 20.82
N THR A 70 2.32 -17.54 22.12
CA THR A 70 2.72 -16.51 23.10
C THR A 70 4.20 -16.15 23.02
N THR A 71 5.07 -17.13 22.70
CA THR A 71 6.50 -16.88 22.48
C THR A 71 6.71 -16.07 21.21
N GLU A 72 6.07 -16.43 20.10
CA GLU A 72 6.12 -15.69 18.83
C GLU A 72 5.67 -14.23 19.00
N LEU A 73 4.54 -14.00 19.71
CA LEU A 73 4.05 -12.64 20.00
C LEU A 73 5.02 -11.83 20.89
N CYS A 74 5.68 -12.45 21.86
CA CYS A 74 6.71 -11.77 22.64
C CYS A 74 7.94 -11.43 21.79
N CYS A 75 8.41 -12.35 20.93
CA CYS A 75 9.52 -12.08 20.02
C CYS A 75 9.21 -10.94 19.01
N GLN A 76 7.94 -10.83 18.58
CA GLN A 76 7.46 -9.72 17.74
C GLN A 76 7.47 -8.35 18.45
N ILE A 77 7.43 -8.31 19.78
CA ILE A 77 7.57 -7.08 20.59
C ILE A 77 9.04 -6.78 20.90
N LEU A 78 9.85 -7.81 21.16
CA LEU A 78 11.27 -7.64 21.46
C LEU A 78 12.12 -7.25 20.23
N LEU A 79 11.74 -7.68 19.03
CA LEU A 79 12.48 -7.37 17.79
C LEU A 79 12.52 -5.86 17.52
N PRO A 80 11.38 -5.13 17.52
CA PRO A 80 11.41 -3.68 17.37
C PRO A 80 12.07 -2.96 18.56
N LEU A 81 11.92 -3.47 19.78
CA LEU A 81 12.61 -2.92 20.95
C LEU A 81 14.14 -2.99 20.80
N PHE A 82 14.70 -4.09 20.27
CA PHE A 82 16.11 -4.19 19.88
C PHE A 82 16.44 -3.34 18.64
N GLY A 83 15.46 -3.17 17.74
CA GLY A 83 15.52 -2.31 16.55
C GLY A 83 15.79 -0.84 16.84
N ILE A 84 15.40 -0.32 18.02
CA ILE A 84 15.78 1.04 18.47
C ILE A 84 17.31 1.17 18.52
N GLY A 85 17.99 0.19 19.11
CA GLY A 85 19.45 0.16 19.20
C GLY A 85 20.12 0.04 17.83
N LEU A 86 19.59 -0.80 16.94
CA LEU A 86 20.09 -0.92 15.56
C LEU A 86 19.87 0.36 14.75
N ALA A 87 18.76 1.08 14.95
CA ALA A 87 18.50 2.36 14.32
C ALA A 87 19.41 3.48 14.87
N GLN A 88 19.77 3.44 16.16
CA GLN A 88 20.75 4.36 16.75
C GLN A 88 22.17 4.04 16.25
N HIS A 89 22.53 2.77 16.17
CA HIS A 89 23.78 2.32 15.55
C HIS A 89 23.89 2.78 14.10
N LEU A 90 22.80 2.68 13.32
CA LEU A 90 22.73 3.21 11.97
C LEU A 90 22.89 4.74 11.93
N LYS A 91 22.28 5.47 12.88
CA LYS A 91 22.42 6.93 13.00
C LYS A 91 23.86 7.37 13.27
N GLU A 92 24.60 6.60 14.07
CA GLU A 92 25.97 6.90 14.49
C GLU A 92 27.04 6.41 13.51
N THR A 93 26.86 5.22 12.92
CA THR A 93 27.88 4.54 12.10
C THR A 93 27.57 4.49 10.62
N SER A 94 26.33 4.80 10.22
CA SER A 94 25.79 4.54 8.87
C SER A 94 25.77 3.07 8.43
N LEU A 95 25.95 2.10 9.33
CA LEU A 95 25.82 0.66 9.07
C LEU A 95 24.43 0.12 9.46
N PHE A 96 23.84 -0.72 8.60
CA PHE A 96 22.53 -1.34 8.84
C PHE A 96 22.56 -2.57 9.76
N HIS A 97 23.73 -3.17 9.93
CA HIS A 97 23.95 -4.39 10.71
C HIS A 97 25.29 -4.32 11.46
N LEU A 98 25.43 -5.20 12.45
CA LEU A 98 26.63 -5.35 13.26
C LEU A 98 27.74 -6.05 12.44
N PRO A 99 29.02 -5.70 12.65
CA PRO A 99 30.11 -6.08 11.74
C PRO A 99 30.41 -7.58 11.74
N ASP A 100 30.17 -8.29 12.85
CA ASP A 100 30.51 -9.70 13.00
C ASP A 100 29.64 -10.43 14.04
N LEU A 101 29.72 -11.76 14.00
CA LEU A 101 28.97 -12.66 14.87
C LEU A 101 29.33 -12.52 16.37
N PRO A 102 30.61 -12.39 16.78
CA PRO A 102 30.96 -12.03 18.16
C PRO A 102 30.27 -10.75 18.65
N THR A 103 30.25 -9.68 17.85
CA THR A 103 29.63 -8.39 18.19
C THR A 103 28.12 -8.52 18.33
N SER A 104 27.45 -9.20 17.39
CA SER A 104 26.01 -9.49 17.51
C SER A 104 25.67 -10.34 18.74
N THR A 105 26.48 -11.35 19.03
CA THR A 105 26.32 -12.19 20.23
C THR A 105 26.49 -11.35 21.52
N SER A 106 27.46 -10.43 21.53
CA SER A 106 27.69 -9.50 22.64
C SER A 106 26.50 -8.57 22.87
N CYS A 107 25.94 -7.98 21.81
CA CYS A 107 24.76 -7.13 21.90
C CYS A 107 23.51 -7.88 22.37
N LEU A 108 23.31 -9.12 21.94
CA LEU A 108 22.17 -9.92 22.41
C LEU A 108 22.34 -10.38 23.87
N ASN A 109 23.58 -10.62 24.32
CA ASN A 109 23.87 -10.86 25.74
C ASN A 109 23.60 -9.61 26.59
N ASP A 110 24.00 -8.41 26.13
CA ASP A 110 23.70 -7.18 26.87
C ASP A 110 22.19 -6.86 26.85
N PHE A 111 21.49 -7.05 25.73
CA PHE A 111 20.03 -6.93 25.64
C PHE A 111 19.34 -7.89 26.63
N GLN A 112 19.77 -9.16 26.67
CA GLN A 112 19.28 -10.13 27.65
C GLN A 112 19.55 -9.69 29.10
N SER A 113 20.65 -8.97 29.38
CA SER A 113 20.88 -8.40 30.72
C SER A 113 19.80 -7.36 31.10
N LYS A 114 19.42 -6.47 30.17
CA LYS A 114 18.37 -5.46 30.41
C LYS A 114 16.99 -6.12 30.56
N ILE A 115 16.66 -7.06 29.67
CA ILE A 115 15.43 -7.85 29.74
C ILE A 115 15.33 -8.62 31.06
N THR A 116 16.44 -9.22 31.53
CA THR A 116 16.48 -9.90 32.85
C THR A 116 16.28 -8.92 34.01
N ALA A 117 16.82 -7.70 33.93
CA ALA A 117 16.59 -6.66 34.94
C ALA A 117 15.12 -6.20 35.04
N LEU A 118 14.32 -6.38 33.97
CA LEU A 118 12.87 -6.21 33.97
C LEU A 118 12.10 -7.45 34.48
N SER A 119 12.78 -8.39 35.16
CA SER A 119 12.22 -9.64 35.68
C SER A 119 11.64 -10.59 34.62
N LEU A 120 12.10 -10.47 33.36
CA LEU A 120 11.71 -11.37 32.26
C LEU A 120 12.68 -12.57 32.15
N PRO A 121 12.28 -13.69 31.49
CA PRO A 121 13.09 -14.90 31.39
C PRO A 121 14.49 -14.70 30.80
N THR A 122 15.47 -15.42 31.38
CA THR A 122 16.91 -15.31 31.09
C THR A 122 17.35 -15.92 29.75
N THR A 123 16.49 -16.67 29.08
CA THR A 123 16.74 -17.29 27.77
C THR A 123 15.86 -16.70 26.66
N LEU A 124 15.14 -15.61 26.94
CA LEU A 124 14.10 -15.10 26.05
C LEU A 124 14.70 -14.55 24.75
N VAL A 125 15.73 -13.71 24.84
CA VAL A 125 16.43 -13.10 23.70
C VAL A 125 17.11 -14.16 22.85
N SER A 126 17.78 -15.15 23.48
CA SER A 126 18.44 -16.24 22.76
C SER A 126 17.47 -17.26 22.15
N SER A 127 16.22 -17.34 22.64
CA SER A 127 15.15 -18.10 22.00
C SER A 127 14.48 -17.36 20.84
N CYS A 128 14.40 -16.03 20.90
CA CYS A 128 13.81 -15.20 19.86
C CYS A 128 14.76 -14.92 18.68
N PHE A 129 16.05 -14.68 18.95
CA PHE A 129 16.96 -14.05 17.99
C PHE A 129 18.24 -14.84 17.72
N PRO A 130 18.33 -15.55 16.59
CA PRO A 130 19.59 -16.09 16.07
C PRO A 130 20.59 -14.94 15.78
N PRO A 131 21.77 -14.88 16.41
CA PRO A 131 22.67 -13.73 16.29
C PRO A 131 23.11 -13.39 14.85
N LEU A 132 23.14 -14.39 13.96
CA LEU A 132 23.45 -14.21 12.54
C LEU A 132 22.48 -13.28 11.79
N GLN A 133 21.24 -13.07 12.29
CA GLN A 133 20.24 -12.23 11.62
C GLN A 133 20.50 -10.72 11.73
N PHE A 134 21.46 -10.31 12.57
CA PHE A 134 21.86 -8.91 12.76
C PHE A 134 23.31 -8.65 12.32
N VAL A 135 23.96 -9.63 11.68
CA VAL A 135 25.33 -9.54 11.17
C VAL A 135 25.28 -9.20 9.69
N THR A 136 26.15 -8.29 9.24
CA THR A 136 26.27 -7.92 7.83
C THR A 136 26.48 -9.17 6.95
N SER A 137 25.53 -9.41 6.05
CA SER A 137 25.49 -10.62 5.22
C SER A 137 25.02 -10.26 3.80
N PRO A 138 25.83 -10.54 2.75
CA PRO A 138 25.57 -10.06 1.39
C PRO A 138 24.27 -10.57 0.79
N ASN A 139 23.75 -11.70 1.28
CA ASN A 139 22.61 -12.41 0.72
C ASN A 139 21.24 -11.86 1.18
N ILE A 140 21.18 -11.05 2.24
CA ILE A 140 19.91 -10.68 2.89
C ILE A 140 19.25 -9.47 2.19
N CYS A 141 20.02 -8.40 1.94
CA CYS A 141 19.51 -7.13 1.42
C CYS A 141 20.29 -6.62 0.20
N ALA A 142 20.65 -7.51 -0.74
CA ALA A 142 21.29 -7.18 -2.02
C ALA A 142 22.52 -6.24 -1.90
N HIS A 143 23.42 -6.51 -0.95
CA HIS A 143 24.60 -5.70 -0.63
C HIS A 143 24.33 -4.26 -0.14
N ILE A 144 23.10 -3.92 0.27
CA ILE A 144 22.83 -2.66 0.97
C ILE A 144 23.30 -2.78 2.43
N GLU A 145 24.56 -2.42 2.67
CA GLU A 145 25.22 -2.52 3.98
C GLU A 145 25.31 -1.16 4.69
N THR A 146 25.39 -0.05 3.92
CA THR A 146 25.40 1.32 4.45
C THR A 146 24.26 2.21 3.95
N THR A 147 24.02 3.31 4.67
CA THR A 147 23.12 4.41 4.25
C THR A 147 23.43 4.96 2.85
N LYS A 148 24.71 4.91 2.45
CA LYS A 148 25.16 5.34 1.13
C LYS A 148 24.73 4.35 0.04
N ASP A 149 24.82 3.05 0.32
CA ASP A 149 24.42 2.00 -0.64
C ASP A 149 22.89 2.04 -0.84
N TRP A 150 22.14 2.24 0.23
CA TRP A 150 20.70 2.51 0.19
C TRP A 150 20.35 3.69 -0.73
N VAL A 151 21.06 4.82 -0.63
CA VAL A 151 20.85 6.00 -1.48
C VAL A 151 21.39 5.82 -2.91
N ASN A 152 22.41 4.98 -3.13
CA ASN A 152 22.90 4.64 -4.47
C ASN A 152 21.89 3.78 -5.25
N GLU A 153 21.36 2.73 -4.61
CA GLU A 153 20.47 1.74 -5.24
C GLU A 153 19.02 2.27 -5.37
N LEU A 154 18.53 3.03 -4.38
CA LEU A 154 17.13 3.49 -4.33
C LEU A 154 16.95 5.00 -4.60
N GLY A 155 18.06 5.74 -4.74
CA GLY A 155 18.06 7.17 -5.06
C GLY A 155 17.81 8.11 -3.87
N PRO A 156 17.91 9.44 -4.08
CA PRO A 156 17.76 10.46 -3.03
C PRO A 156 16.31 10.69 -2.58
N THR A 157 15.34 10.09 -3.25
CA THR A 157 13.92 10.09 -2.87
C THR A 157 13.37 8.69 -3.08
N THR A 158 13.40 7.87 -2.02
CA THR A 158 13.02 6.45 -2.10
C THR A 158 11.50 6.28 -2.14
N ALA A 159 10.98 5.71 -3.21
CA ALA A 159 9.62 5.16 -3.22
C ALA A 159 9.63 3.83 -2.44
N LEU A 160 8.89 3.75 -1.34
CA LEU A 160 8.86 2.59 -0.43
C LEU A 160 7.90 1.49 -0.95
N ASP A 161 7.67 1.46 -2.27
CA ASP A 161 6.49 0.88 -2.93
C ASP A 161 6.75 -0.45 -3.70
N SER A 162 8.00 -0.92 -3.82
CA SER A 162 8.31 -2.00 -4.78
C SER A 162 9.41 -3.02 -4.42
N GLY A 163 10.13 -2.90 -3.29
CA GLY A 163 11.39 -3.65 -3.07
C GLY A 163 11.49 -4.50 -1.78
N SER A 164 11.21 -5.80 -1.89
CA SER A 164 11.48 -6.90 -0.92
C SER A 164 10.93 -6.79 0.51
N LYS A 165 10.48 -7.93 1.06
CA LYS A 165 10.14 -8.06 2.50
C LYS A 165 11.38 -8.07 3.39
N ASP A 166 12.50 -8.58 2.88
CA ASP A 166 13.72 -8.73 3.66
C ASP A 166 14.41 -7.37 3.84
N CYS A 167 14.39 -6.54 2.80
CA CYS A 167 14.87 -5.14 2.84
C CYS A 167 13.95 -4.18 3.61
N PHE A 168 12.68 -4.54 3.86
CA PHE A 168 11.72 -3.68 4.56
C PHE A 168 12.18 -3.32 5.98
N PHE A 169 12.87 -4.24 6.66
CA PHE A 169 13.45 -3.98 7.98
C PHE A 169 14.50 -2.85 7.93
N PHE A 170 15.29 -2.76 6.85
CA PHE A 170 16.22 -1.65 6.64
C PHE A 170 15.51 -0.34 6.27
N ALA A 171 14.38 -0.39 5.55
CA ALA A 171 13.55 0.80 5.32
C ALA A 171 13.07 1.42 6.65
N VAL A 172 12.64 0.55 7.58
CA VAL A 172 12.23 0.92 8.94
C VAL A 172 13.39 1.49 9.75
N LEU A 173 14.54 0.79 9.81
CA LEU A 173 15.72 1.29 10.54
C LEU A 173 16.24 2.62 9.95
N TYR A 174 16.25 2.78 8.61
CA TYR A 174 16.65 4.00 7.92
C TYR A 174 15.75 5.19 8.28
N ALA A 175 14.43 4.98 8.27
CA ALA A 175 13.47 6.00 8.66
C ALA A 175 13.64 6.42 10.14
N ALA A 176 13.87 5.45 11.03
CA ALA A 176 14.02 5.68 12.47
C ALA A 176 15.35 6.37 12.84
N GLY A 177 16.46 5.93 12.25
CA GLY A 177 17.81 6.42 12.56
C GLY A 177 18.20 7.70 11.80
N ILE A 178 18.04 7.68 10.47
CA ILE A 178 18.66 8.68 9.57
C ILE A 178 17.67 9.77 9.16
N VAL A 179 16.45 9.39 8.76
CA VAL A 179 15.47 10.37 8.25
C VAL A 179 14.83 11.17 9.40
N ASN A 180 14.62 10.55 10.56
CA ASN A 180 14.08 11.26 11.71
C ASN A 180 15.13 12.10 12.46
N ALA A 181 14.95 13.42 12.42
CA ALA A 181 15.74 14.38 13.19
C ALA A 181 15.79 14.02 14.69
N TYR A 182 14.64 13.67 15.28
CA TYR A 182 14.51 13.36 16.71
C TYR A 182 15.13 12.00 17.12
N GLY A 183 15.48 11.13 16.16
CA GLY A 183 16.09 9.82 16.42
C GLY A 183 15.13 8.70 16.83
N PRO A 184 15.66 7.48 17.04
CA PRO A 184 14.84 6.28 17.26
C PRO A 184 14.16 6.25 18.63
N GLU A 185 14.76 6.84 19.66
CA GLU A 185 14.17 7.00 21.01
C GLU A 185 13.09 8.12 21.08
N SER A 186 12.44 8.50 19.97
CA SER A 186 11.33 9.46 19.99
C SER A 186 9.98 8.78 19.79
N ASP A 187 9.00 9.11 20.64
CA ASP A 187 7.69 8.44 20.75
C ASP A 187 6.99 8.22 19.40
N GLY A 188 7.06 9.22 18.52
CA GLY A 188 6.47 9.16 17.18
C GLY A 188 7.12 8.11 16.28
N VAL A 189 8.45 7.95 16.32
CA VAL A 189 9.16 6.91 15.58
C VAL A 189 9.03 5.55 16.25
N MET A 190 9.11 5.50 17.58
CA MET A 190 8.85 4.26 18.33
C MET A 190 7.48 3.67 17.99
N THR A 191 6.42 4.49 18.00
CA THR A 191 5.06 4.04 17.66
C THR A 191 4.89 3.77 16.16
N CYS A 192 5.25 4.71 15.28
CA CYS A 192 4.80 4.67 13.88
C CYS A 192 5.75 3.96 12.91
N VAL A 193 7.04 3.90 13.23
CA VAL A 193 8.07 3.30 12.36
C VAL A 193 8.56 1.99 12.95
N VAL A 194 8.86 1.99 14.26
CA VAL A 194 9.40 0.83 14.97
C VAL A 194 8.28 -0.02 15.58
N ALA A 195 7.01 0.42 15.60
CA ALA A 195 5.85 -0.36 16.09
C ALA A 195 5.96 -0.87 17.55
N VAL A 196 6.60 -0.09 18.43
CA VAL A 196 6.64 -0.34 19.88
C VAL A 196 5.33 0.13 20.53
N GLU A 197 4.60 -0.79 21.17
CA GLU A 197 3.41 -0.47 21.95
C GLU A 197 3.79 0.14 23.31
N PHE A 198 3.38 1.39 23.53
CA PHE A 198 3.46 2.07 24.82
C PHE A 198 2.38 1.60 25.79
N ASN A 199 2.76 1.28 27.03
CA ASN A 199 1.81 1.22 28.15
C ASN A 199 1.40 2.64 28.52
N SER A 200 0.11 2.97 28.44
CA SER A 200 -0.41 4.29 28.78
C SER A 200 -0.59 4.47 30.29
N GLU A 201 0.44 5.00 30.97
CA GLU A 201 0.32 5.59 32.30
C GLU A 201 0.51 7.11 32.20
N GLU A 202 -0.29 7.89 32.95
CA GLU A 202 -0.30 9.35 32.89
C GLU A 202 0.87 9.96 33.70
N GLY A 203 1.74 10.74 33.06
CA GLY A 203 2.87 11.41 33.73
C GLY A 203 3.51 12.54 32.92
N SER A 204 3.96 13.61 33.58
CA SER A 204 4.33 14.89 32.95
C SER A 204 5.82 15.27 33.02
N GLY A 205 6.41 15.86 31.96
CA GLY A 205 7.36 16.99 32.10
C GLY A 205 8.67 17.07 31.27
N ASP A 206 8.66 17.88 30.20
CA ASP A 206 9.60 19.00 29.89
C ASP A 206 11.12 18.80 29.49
N LYS A 207 11.49 19.22 28.24
CA LYS A 207 12.84 19.60 27.64
C LYS A 207 14.00 18.55 27.54
N GLY A 208 14.95 18.58 26.58
CA GLY A 208 15.13 19.31 25.28
C GLY A 208 16.60 19.44 24.75
N HIS A 209 16.84 19.46 23.41
CA HIS A 209 18.11 19.81 22.64
C HIS A 209 19.34 18.84 22.69
N SER A 210 20.34 18.73 21.74
CA SER A 210 20.47 19.04 20.27
C SER A 210 21.84 18.58 19.61
N GLU A 211 21.80 17.95 18.40
CA GLU A 211 22.68 18.03 17.16
C GLU A 211 24.22 17.70 16.95
N LEU A 212 24.50 17.05 15.77
CA LEU A 212 25.61 17.13 14.73
C LEU A 212 27.11 16.75 15.07
N VAL A 213 28.14 16.56 14.16
CA VAL A 213 28.40 16.71 12.68
C VAL A 213 29.61 15.80 12.15
N PHE A 214 29.85 15.70 10.81
CA PHE A 214 31.11 15.36 10.01
C PHE A 214 31.57 13.89 9.75
N GLY A 215 32.40 13.56 8.71
CA GLY A 215 32.80 14.30 7.48
C GLY A 215 34.16 13.95 6.76
N LEU A 216 34.10 13.37 5.54
CA LEU A 216 35.10 13.35 4.40
C LEU A 216 36.43 12.53 4.43
N THR A 217 36.57 11.59 3.46
CA THR A 217 37.74 11.40 2.52
C THR A 217 37.40 10.29 1.49
N GLY A 218 37.94 10.31 0.25
CA GLY A 218 37.54 9.27 -0.73
C GLY A 218 38.14 9.19 -2.14
N ALA A 219 39.22 9.91 -2.49
CA ALA A 219 39.66 10.02 -3.90
C ALA A 219 40.41 8.79 -4.48
N GLY A 220 41.05 7.96 -3.65
CA GLY A 220 42.00 6.93 -4.13
C GLY A 220 41.37 5.68 -4.79
N VAL A 221 40.13 5.34 -4.44
CA VAL A 221 39.53 4.03 -4.78
C VAL A 221 39.19 3.90 -6.28
N ALA A 222 38.78 5.01 -6.92
CA ALA A 222 38.21 5.00 -8.27
C ALA A 222 39.16 4.44 -9.35
N VAL A 223 40.48 4.65 -9.20
CA VAL A 223 41.48 4.23 -10.20
C VAL A 223 41.66 2.71 -10.22
N VAL A 224 41.50 2.03 -9.08
CA VAL A 224 41.70 0.57 -8.98
C VAL A 224 40.52 -0.17 -9.58
N VAL A 225 39.28 0.26 -9.29
CA VAL A 225 38.03 -0.38 -9.77
C VAL A 225 37.99 -0.47 -11.30
N MET A 226 38.38 0.61 -11.99
CA MET A 226 38.29 0.68 -13.46
C MET A 226 39.20 -0.32 -14.19
N SER A 227 40.34 -0.71 -13.62
CA SER A 227 41.23 -1.68 -14.25
C SER A 227 40.73 -3.13 -14.11
N CYS A 228 40.11 -3.47 -12.98
CA CYS A 228 39.51 -4.79 -12.74
C CYS A 228 38.32 -5.09 -13.67
N LEU A 229 37.43 -4.11 -13.88
CA LEU A 229 36.22 -4.28 -14.69
C LEU A 229 36.52 -4.69 -16.15
N LEU A 230 37.55 -4.11 -16.76
CA LEU A 230 37.96 -4.42 -18.14
C LEU A 230 38.44 -5.88 -18.29
N GLY A 231 39.13 -6.43 -17.28
CA GLY A 231 39.54 -7.83 -17.26
C GLY A 231 38.36 -8.80 -17.17
N ILE A 232 37.34 -8.46 -16.37
CA ILE A 232 36.14 -9.28 -16.18
C ILE A 232 35.32 -9.35 -17.48
N CYS A 233 35.16 -8.23 -18.19
CA CYS A 233 34.42 -8.19 -19.46
C CYS A 233 35.02 -9.13 -20.53
N PHE A 234 36.34 -9.13 -20.67
CA PHE A 234 37.04 -9.98 -21.64
C PHE A 234 36.94 -11.49 -21.30
N TRP A 235 36.86 -11.83 -20.01
CA TRP A 235 36.64 -13.20 -19.56
C TRP A 235 35.22 -13.70 -19.83
N TYR A 236 34.21 -12.84 -19.64
CA TYR A 236 32.80 -13.18 -19.84
C TYR A 236 32.47 -13.50 -21.31
N ASP A 237 32.92 -12.65 -22.24
CA ASP A 237 32.74 -12.86 -23.69
C ASP A 237 33.34 -14.21 -24.16
N ARG A 238 34.56 -14.52 -23.69
CA ARG A 238 35.24 -15.80 -23.96
C ARG A 238 34.61 -17.01 -23.23
N ARG A 239 33.70 -16.80 -22.28
CA ARG A 239 32.91 -17.85 -21.61
C ARG A 239 31.56 -18.07 -22.31
N TRP A 240 30.92 -17.01 -22.78
CA TRP A 240 29.60 -17.07 -23.45
C TRP A 240 29.67 -17.83 -24.79
N ARG A 241 30.66 -17.53 -25.66
CA ARG A 241 30.87 -18.22 -26.94
C ARG A 241 31.15 -19.73 -26.84
N ARG A 242 31.31 -20.30 -25.64
CA ARG A 242 31.49 -21.75 -25.40
C ARG A 242 30.24 -22.47 -24.88
N LYS A 243 29.08 -21.79 -24.78
CA LYS A 243 27.82 -22.36 -24.27
C LYS A 243 26.69 -22.48 -25.29
N MET A 244 26.88 -22.07 -26.54
CA MET A 244 25.90 -22.23 -27.63
C MET A 244 26.39 -23.23 -28.68
N GLY A 245 26.62 -24.47 -28.23
CA GLY A 245 26.93 -25.61 -29.09
C GLY A 245 26.47 -26.90 -28.42
N GLU A 246 25.60 -27.63 -29.13
CA GLU A 246 25.01 -28.93 -28.73
C GLU A 246 24.10 -28.90 -27.48
N GLY A 247 23.15 -29.83 -27.40
CA GLY A 247 22.22 -29.93 -26.27
C GLY A 247 21.08 -30.93 -26.46
N SER A 248 20.43 -31.31 -25.36
CA SER A 248 19.17 -32.08 -25.34
C SER A 248 18.57 -32.14 -23.91
N ASN A 249 17.25 -32.39 -23.87
CA ASN A 249 16.37 -32.87 -22.77
C ASN A 249 17.06 -33.62 -21.60
N LEU A 250 16.59 -33.61 -20.34
CA LEU A 250 15.29 -33.26 -19.70
C LEU A 250 15.63 -32.89 -18.20
N ARG A 251 14.77 -32.63 -17.19
CA ARG A 251 13.31 -32.68 -16.95
C ARG A 251 12.93 -31.78 -15.75
N TYR A 252 12.27 -30.64 -15.96
CA TYR A 252 11.56 -29.90 -14.90
C TYR A 252 10.52 -28.93 -15.52
N GLY A 253 9.40 -29.47 -15.99
CA GLY A 253 8.39 -28.72 -16.74
C GLY A 253 7.21 -29.62 -17.10
N HIS A 254 6.29 -29.83 -16.15
CA HIS A 254 5.02 -30.54 -16.34
C HIS A 254 3.95 -29.91 -15.45
N ASP A 255 4.26 -29.76 -14.16
CA ASP A 255 3.34 -29.32 -13.10
C ASP A 255 2.71 -27.94 -13.35
N LEU A 256 3.43 -27.01 -14.00
CA LEU A 256 2.88 -25.71 -14.40
C LEU A 256 2.05 -25.78 -15.69
N GLU A 257 2.40 -26.63 -16.65
CA GLU A 257 1.70 -26.70 -17.94
C GLU A 257 0.38 -27.48 -17.83
N GLU A 258 0.31 -28.50 -16.96
CA GLU A 258 -0.97 -29.14 -16.58
C GLU A 258 -1.93 -28.19 -15.84
N GLN A 259 -1.42 -27.23 -15.06
CA GLN A 259 -2.26 -26.28 -14.35
C GLN A 259 -2.82 -25.20 -15.28
N TRP A 260 -2.04 -24.72 -16.25
CA TRP A 260 -2.49 -23.70 -17.21
C TRP A 260 -3.32 -24.28 -18.37
N SER A 261 -3.07 -25.52 -18.79
CA SER A 261 -3.93 -26.20 -19.78
C SER A 261 -5.31 -26.58 -19.22
N GLN A 262 -5.47 -26.69 -17.90
CA GLN A 262 -6.77 -26.75 -17.22
C GLN A 262 -7.46 -25.38 -17.11
N LEU A 263 -6.71 -24.27 -17.13
CA LEU A 263 -7.24 -22.89 -17.12
C LEU A 263 -7.70 -22.38 -18.49
N ARG A 264 -8.25 -23.27 -19.34
CA ARG A 264 -9.23 -22.84 -20.35
C ARG A 264 -10.48 -22.37 -19.63
N VAL A 265 -10.51 -21.10 -19.22
CA VAL A 265 -11.59 -20.50 -18.42
C VAL A 265 -12.94 -20.80 -19.07
N ARG A 266 -13.71 -21.72 -18.49
CA ARG A 266 -15.09 -21.96 -18.91
C ARG A 266 -15.99 -21.08 -18.05
N PRO A 267 -16.60 -20.01 -18.58
CA PRO A 267 -17.60 -19.27 -17.83
C PRO A 267 -18.77 -20.21 -17.53
N ASN A 268 -19.23 -20.21 -16.27
CA ASN A 268 -20.30 -21.08 -15.84
C ASN A 268 -21.62 -20.67 -16.53
N THR A 269 -22.13 -21.54 -17.39
CA THR A 269 -23.55 -21.68 -17.83
C THR A 269 -24.32 -20.42 -18.29
N GLY A 270 -23.67 -19.26 -18.47
CA GLY A 270 -24.37 -17.99 -18.75
C GLY A 270 -23.66 -16.98 -19.65
N SER A 271 -22.32 -17.00 -19.76
CA SER A 271 -21.59 -16.04 -20.60
C SER A 271 -21.26 -16.62 -21.98
N ILE A 272 -21.46 -15.80 -23.02
CA ILE A 272 -21.26 -16.14 -24.43
C ILE A 272 -19.77 -16.03 -24.79
N TRP A 273 -19.26 -17.00 -25.55
CA TRP A 273 -17.99 -16.86 -26.26
C TRP A 273 -18.25 -16.24 -27.63
N TYR A 274 -17.89 -14.97 -27.76
CA TYR A 274 -17.92 -14.26 -29.04
C TYR A 274 -16.65 -14.56 -29.83
N LYS A 275 -16.77 -14.59 -31.16
CA LYS A 275 -15.60 -14.59 -32.05
C LYS A 275 -15.13 -13.17 -32.31
N ILE A 276 -13.85 -12.99 -32.65
CA ILE A 276 -13.31 -11.65 -32.90
C ILE A 276 -13.99 -10.97 -34.09
N GLU A 277 -14.31 -11.72 -35.14
CA GLU A 277 -14.98 -11.23 -36.34
C GLU A 277 -16.41 -10.74 -36.06
N GLU A 278 -17.06 -11.27 -35.02
CA GLU A 278 -18.37 -10.81 -34.56
C GLU A 278 -18.26 -9.47 -33.82
N LEU A 279 -17.21 -9.29 -33.01
CA LEU A 279 -16.95 -8.03 -32.29
C LEU A 279 -16.41 -6.93 -33.22
N GLU A 280 -15.55 -7.28 -34.17
CA GLU A 280 -15.10 -6.40 -35.24
C GLU A 280 -16.31 -5.90 -36.06
N LYS A 281 -17.15 -6.82 -36.55
CA LYS A 281 -18.37 -6.44 -37.27
C LYS A 281 -19.32 -5.59 -36.42
N ALA A 282 -19.50 -5.91 -35.14
CA ALA A 282 -20.38 -5.16 -34.25
C ALA A 282 -19.87 -3.74 -33.93
N THR A 283 -18.55 -3.55 -33.86
CA THR A 283 -17.90 -2.28 -33.48
C THR A 283 -17.38 -1.46 -34.67
N ASP A 284 -17.66 -1.88 -35.92
CA ASP A 284 -17.09 -1.28 -37.14
C ASP A 284 -15.55 -1.31 -37.13
N ASN A 285 -14.97 -2.50 -36.91
CA ASN A 285 -13.53 -2.75 -36.75
C ASN A 285 -12.89 -1.87 -35.65
N PHE A 286 -13.58 -1.74 -34.51
CA PHE A 286 -13.20 -0.88 -33.38
C PHE A 286 -12.98 0.60 -33.80
N SER A 287 -13.77 1.10 -34.76
CA SER A 287 -13.68 2.46 -35.28
C SER A 287 -13.81 3.54 -34.21
N GLN A 288 -13.03 4.62 -34.34
CA GLN A 288 -13.03 5.76 -33.43
C GLN A 288 -14.43 6.41 -33.28
N LYS A 289 -15.33 6.25 -34.27
CA LYS A 289 -16.73 6.71 -34.19
C LYS A 289 -17.54 6.01 -33.09
N ASN A 290 -17.11 4.81 -32.70
CA ASN A 290 -17.73 3.94 -31.71
C ASN A 290 -16.96 3.93 -30.38
N PHE A 291 -15.81 4.61 -30.27
CA PHE A 291 -15.07 4.72 -29.02
C PHE A 291 -15.90 5.46 -27.96
N ILE A 292 -16.11 4.83 -26.80
CA ILE A 292 -16.83 5.40 -25.65
C ILE A 292 -15.85 6.08 -24.70
N GLY A 293 -14.69 5.46 -24.46
CA GLY A 293 -13.68 5.97 -23.53
C GLY A 293 -12.56 4.96 -23.26
N GLN A 294 -11.55 5.41 -22.52
CA GLN A 294 -10.40 4.62 -22.10
C GLN A 294 -10.19 4.80 -20.59
N GLY A 295 -9.97 3.69 -19.89
CA GLY A 295 -9.60 3.66 -18.47
C GLY A 295 -8.26 2.95 -18.27
N GLY A 296 -7.85 2.78 -17.01
CA GLY A 296 -6.64 2.00 -16.68
C GLY A 296 -6.70 0.55 -17.16
N PHE A 297 -7.92 -0.01 -17.27
CA PHE A 297 -8.18 -1.41 -17.64
C PHE A 297 -8.54 -1.59 -19.13
N GLY A 298 -8.19 -0.62 -19.98
CA GLY A 298 -8.31 -0.72 -21.44
C GLY A 298 -9.28 0.27 -22.10
N MET A 299 -9.69 -0.05 -23.33
CA MET A 299 -10.50 0.81 -24.21
C MET A 299 -11.89 0.23 -24.42
N VAL A 300 -12.94 1.06 -24.36
CA VAL A 300 -14.33 0.62 -24.47
C VAL A 300 -14.98 1.16 -25.74
N PHE A 301 -15.59 0.28 -26.52
CA PHE A 301 -16.26 0.60 -27.79
C PHE A 301 -17.74 0.22 -27.73
N LYS A 302 -18.58 1.03 -28.36
CA LYS A 302 -19.99 0.72 -28.63
C LYS A 302 -20.08 -0.27 -29.78
N GLY A 303 -20.89 -1.30 -29.62
CA GLY A 303 -21.19 -2.26 -30.69
C GLY A 303 -22.69 -2.48 -30.87
N ALA A 304 -23.08 -2.97 -32.04
CA ALA A 304 -24.40 -3.54 -32.30
C ALA A 304 -24.22 -4.99 -32.79
N LEU A 305 -24.67 -5.95 -32.00
CA LEU A 305 -24.62 -7.37 -32.33
C LEU A 305 -25.60 -7.70 -33.49
N ALA A 306 -25.45 -8.89 -34.07
CA ALA A 306 -26.22 -9.31 -35.25
C ALA A 306 -27.75 -9.46 -35.02
N ASP A 307 -28.18 -9.52 -33.76
CA ASP A 307 -29.58 -9.50 -33.30
C ASP A 307 -30.14 -8.08 -33.10
N GLY A 308 -29.30 -7.04 -33.24
CA GLY A 308 -29.61 -5.65 -32.95
C GLY A 308 -29.32 -5.22 -31.50
N THR A 309 -28.83 -6.11 -30.63
CA THR A 309 -28.46 -5.77 -29.24
C THR A 309 -27.30 -4.79 -29.24
N VAL A 310 -27.47 -3.64 -28.56
CA VAL A 310 -26.40 -2.66 -28.34
C VAL A 310 -25.55 -3.05 -27.13
N VAL A 311 -24.24 -3.14 -27.32
CA VAL A 311 -23.28 -3.62 -26.32
C VAL A 311 -22.13 -2.64 -26.10
N ALA A 312 -21.47 -2.76 -24.94
CA ALA A 312 -20.17 -2.15 -24.68
C ALA A 312 -19.08 -3.24 -24.70
N VAL A 313 -18.08 -3.08 -25.56
CA VAL A 313 -16.96 -4.01 -25.74
C VAL A 313 -15.71 -3.38 -25.15
N LYS A 314 -15.30 -3.85 -23.96
CA LYS A 314 -14.05 -3.48 -23.28
C LYS A 314 -12.92 -4.35 -23.86
N LYS A 315 -12.05 -3.75 -24.68
CA LYS A 315 -10.76 -4.34 -25.08
C LYS A 315 -9.78 -4.16 -23.92
N VAL A 316 -9.37 -5.26 -23.31
CA VAL A 316 -8.32 -5.27 -22.28
C VAL A 316 -6.99 -4.93 -22.96
N VAL A 317 -6.16 -4.11 -22.31
CA VAL A 317 -4.86 -3.68 -22.83
C VAL A 317 -3.76 -4.17 -21.90
N GLU A 318 -2.94 -5.08 -22.42
CA GLU A 318 -1.80 -5.66 -21.70
C GLU A 318 -0.63 -4.67 -21.68
N TYR A 319 -0.61 -3.78 -20.68
CA TYR A 319 0.55 -2.93 -20.40
C TYR A 319 1.56 -3.57 -19.43
N ASP A 320 1.11 -4.53 -18.61
CA ASP A 320 1.89 -5.24 -17.60
C ASP A 320 1.35 -6.68 -17.43
N PHE A 321 2.13 -7.54 -16.76
CA PHE A 321 1.82 -8.94 -16.40
C PHE A 321 0.54 -9.17 -15.56
N GLN A 322 -0.28 -8.13 -15.34
CA GLN A 322 -1.49 -8.18 -14.51
C GLN A 322 -2.79 -8.24 -15.33
N GLY A 323 -2.76 -7.93 -16.63
CA GLY A 323 -3.94 -7.96 -17.51
C GLY A 323 -4.62 -9.34 -17.59
N ASP A 324 -3.82 -10.41 -17.67
CA ASP A 324 -4.27 -11.81 -17.57
C ASP A 324 -5.06 -12.06 -16.28
N ALA A 325 -4.53 -11.61 -15.14
CA ALA A 325 -5.13 -11.81 -13.84
C ALA A 325 -6.44 -11.03 -13.71
N GLU A 326 -6.51 -9.82 -14.25
CA GLU A 326 -7.71 -8.96 -14.21
C GLU A 326 -8.81 -9.46 -15.15
N PHE A 327 -8.47 -9.93 -16.36
CA PHE A 327 -9.44 -10.57 -17.26
C PHE A 327 -10.01 -11.86 -16.66
N CYS A 328 -9.16 -12.77 -16.19
CA CYS A 328 -9.62 -14.03 -15.59
C CYS A 328 -10.46 -13.78 -14.32
N ASN A 329 -10.05 -12.83 -13.47
CA ASN A 329 -10.77 -12.45 -12.26
C ASN A 329 -12.12 -11.79 -12.57
N GLU A 330 -12.18 -10.91 -13.58
CA GLU A 330 -13.44 -10.33 -14.03
C GLU A 330 -14.37 -11.43 -14.56
N VAL A 331 -13.93 -12.28 -15.50
CA VAL A 331 -14.74 -13.39 -16.05
C VAL A 331 -15.21 -14.38 -14.97
N GLU A 332 -14.34 -14.81 -14.06
CA GLU A 332 -14.68 -15.75 -12.99
C GLU A 332 -15.73 -15.17 -12.03
N ILE A 333 -15.56 -13.91 -11.61
CA ILE A 333 -16.44 -13.25 -10.67
C ILE A 333 -17.77 -12.85 -11.34
N ILE A 334 -17.74 -12.00 -12.38
CA ILE A 334 -18.94 -11.32 -12.88
C ILE A 334 -19.89 -12.25 -13.64
N SER A 335 -19.40 -13.35 -14.25
CA SER A 335 -20.24 -14.31 -15.00
C SER A 335 -21.32 -14.97 -14.14
N ASN A 336 -21.07 -15.08 -12.83
CA ASN A 336 -21.97 -15.69 -11.86
C ASN A 336 -22.89 -14.67 -11.15
N LEU A 337 -22.69 -13.37 -11.34
CA LEU A 337 -23.43 -12.30 -10.64
C LEU A 337 -24.62 -11.80 -11.45
N LYS A 338 -25.82 -11.79 -10.84
CA LYS A 338 -27.06 -11.35 -11.48
C LYS A 338 -27.88 -10.50 -10.52
N HIS A 339 -27.65 -9.18 -10.57
CA HIS A 339 -28.35 -8.21 -9.74
C HIS A 339 -28.64 -6.92 -10.52
N ARG A 340 -29.78 -6.26 -10.24
CA ARG A 340 -30.28 -5.13 -11.04
C ARG A 340 -29.35 -3.90 -11.01
N ASN A 341 -28.58 -3.74 -9.93
CA ASN A 341 -27.66 -2.62 -9.71
C ASN A 341 -26.20 -2.97 -10.02
N LEU A 342 -25.94 -4.04 -10.77
CA LEU A 342 -24.61 -4.32 -11.35
C LEU A 342 -24.74 -4.29 -12.89
N VAL A 343 -23.66 -4.00 -13.59
CA VAL A 343 -23.62 -4.05 -15.06
C VAL A 343 -23.48 -5.50 -15.53
N PRO A 344 -24.42 -6.05 -16.34
CA PRO A 344 -24.35 -7.44 -16.77
C PRO A 344 -23.23 -7.67 -17.80
N LEU A 345 -22.34 -8.64 -17.53
CA LEU A 345 -21.48 -9.23 -18.55
C LEU A 345 -22.29 -10.22 -19.38
N ARG A 346 -22.30 -10.03 -20.70
CA ARG A 346 -22.87 -10.97 -21.68
C ARG A 346 -21.89 -12.07 -22.07
N GLY A 347 -20.61 -11.75 -22.16
CA GLY A 347 -19.63 -12.67 -22.74
C GLY A 347 -18.22 -12.12 -22.82
N CYS A 348 -17.33 -12.93 -23.39
CA CYS A 348 -15.93 -12.61 -23.62
C CYS A 348 -15.46 -13.11 -24.99
N CYS A 349 -14.28 -12.66 -25.40
CA CYS A 349 -13.54 -13.18 -26.56
C CYS A 349 -12.05 -13.17 -26.22
N GLU A 350 -11.32 -14.20 -26.66
CA GLU A 350 -9.88 -14.35 -26.50
C GLU A 350 -9.27 -14.78 -27.84
N VAL A 351 -8.19 -14.12 -28.25
CA VAL A 351 -7.56 -14.34 -29.56
C VAL A 351 -6.20 -15.03 -29.39
N GLU A 352 -6.19 -16.36 -29.54
CA GLU A 352 -5.03 -17.26 -29.35
C GLU A 352 -3.72 -16.77 -30.01
N ARG A 353 -3.82 -16.03 -31.12
CA ARG A 353 -2.67 -15.62 -31.95
C ARG A 353 -2.06 -14.25 -31.60
N GLY A 354 -2.51 -13.60 -30.54
CA GLY A 354 -1.97 -12.29 -30.16
C GLY A 354 -2.44 -11.76 -28.80
N SER A 355 -2.80 -12.65 -27.88
CA SER A 355 -3.26 -12.37 -26.50
C SER A 355 -4.44 -11.40 -26.35
N GLN A 356 -5.07 -10.92 -27.43
CA GLN A 356 -6.09 -9.88 -27.31
C GLN A 356 -7.37 -10.44 -26.66
N ARG A 357 -7.77 -9.82 -25.54
CA ARG A 357 -8.94 -10.23 -24.75
C ARG A 357 -9.99 -9.12 -24.69
N TYR A 358 -11.25 -9.51 -24.77
CA TYR A 358 -12.39 -8.61 -24.84
C TYR A 358 -13.50 -9.06 -23.89
N LEU A 359 -14.16 -8.10 -23.27
CA LEU A 359 -15.30 -8.31 -22.37
C LEU A 359 -16.51 -7.54 -22.92
N VAL A 360 -17.67 -8.19 -22.97
CA VAL A 360 -18.87 -7.69 -23.63
C VAL A 360 -19.98 -7.51 -22.60
N TYR A 361 -20.46 -6.28 -22.46
CA TYR A 361 -21.47 -5.86 -21.49
C TYR A 361 -22.72 -5.31 -22.17
N ASP A 362 -23.83 -5.23 -21.43
CA ASP A 362 -24.95 -4.35 -21.82
C ASP A 362 -24.48 -2.89 -21.93
N TYR A 363 -24.88 -2.19 -23.01
CA TYR A 363 -24.57 -0.78 -23.18
C TYR A 363 -25.43 0.10 -22.27
N MET A 364 -24.78 0.98 -21.49
CA MET A 364 -25.43 1.92 -20.57
C MET A 364 -25.60 3.29 -21.26
N PRO A 365 -26.82 3.67 -21.71
CA PRO A 365 -26.99 4.78 -22.64
C PRO A 365 -26.75 6.17 -22.03
N ASN A 366 -26.90 6.33 -20.71
CA ASN A 366 -26.67 7.61 -20.04
C ASN A 366 -25.20 7.82 -19.61
N GLY A 367 -24.33 6.83 -19.81
CA GLY A 367 -22.90 6.91 -19.52
C GLY A 367 -22.56 6.67 -18.05
N ASN A 368 -21.41 7.19 -17.61
CA ASN A 368 -20.97 7.12 -16.22
C ASN A 368 -21.51 8.31 -15.40
N LEU A 369 -21.48 8.20 -14.07
CA LEU A 369 -22.01 9.22 -13.15
C LEU A 369 -21.15 10.49 -13.06
N ASP A 370 -19.84 10.39 -13.26
CA ASP A 370 -18.90 11.53 -13.22
C ASP A 370 -19.27 12.61 -14.23
N ASP A 371 -19.66 12.20 -15.45
CA ASP A 371 -20.16 13.09 -16.52
C ASP A 371 -21.36 13.97 -16.10
N HIS A 372 -22.21 13.47 -15.19
CA HIS A 372 -23.45 14.14 -14.75
C HIS A 372 -23.24 15.02 -13.51
N LEU A 373 -22.18 14.77 -12.74
CA LEU A 373 -21.77 15.60 -11.59
C LEU A 373 -20.79 16.70 -12.01
N PHE A 374 -19.90 16.42 -12.97
CA PHE A 374 -18.79 17.29 -13.36
C PHE A 374 -18.71 17.54 -14.88
N PRO A 375 -19.75 18.13 -15.49
CA PRO A 375 -19.79 18.36 -16.93
C PRO A 375 -18.65 19.27 -17.40
N SER A 376 -17.67 18.68 -18.08
CA SER A 376 -16.51 19.40 -18.65
C SER A 376 -16.96 20.35 -19.77
N GLY A 377 -16.58 21.63 -19.65
CA GLY A 377 -17.06 22.69 -20.54
C GLY A 377 -16.57 22.59 -21.99
N ALA A 378 -17.29 23.28 -22.88
CA ALA A 378 -16.96 23.54 -24.30
C ALA A 378 -17.00 22.37 -25.31
N GLY A 379 -17.43 21.15 -24.93
CA GLY A 379 -17.57 20.04 -25.90
C GLY A 379 -18.73 19.07 -25.64
N GLY A 380 -19.05 18.77 -24.38
CA GLY A 380 -20.19 17.91 -24.04
C GLY A 380 -21.53 18.59 -24.30
N MET A 381 -22.47 17.87 -24.95
CA MET A 381 -23.87 18.29 -24.99
C MET A 381 -24.40 18.35 -23.56
N GLY A 382 -24.77 19.55 -23.09
CA GLY A 382 -24.91 19.85 -21.66
C GLY A 382 -25.94 18.98 -20.94
N LYS A 383 -25.46 17.94 -20.25
CA LYS A 383 -26.27 17.11 -19.33
C LYS A 383 -26.85 18.01 -18.24
N SER A 384 -28.16 17.93 -18.02
CA SER A 384 -28.83 18.65 -16.93
C SER A 384 -28.33 18.14 -15.57
N PRO A 385 -28.03 19.02 -14.59
CA PRO A 385 -27.63 18.58 -13.25
C PRO A 385 -28.64 17.62 -12.63
N LEU A 386 -28.14 16.57 -11.97
CA LEU A 386 -28.99 15.54 -11.35
C LEU A 386 -29.89 16.15 -10.27
N THR A 387 -31.19 15.93 -10.39
CA THR A 387 -32.20 16.34 -9.40
C THR A 387 -32.06 15.54 -8.11
N TRP A 388 -32.55 16.07 -6.98
CA TRP A 388 -32.52 15.37 -5.69
C TRP A 388 -33.09 13.93 -5.75
N PRO A 389 -34.28 13.68 -6.35
CA PRO A 389 -34.80 12.31 -6.47
C PRO A 389 -33.87 11.36 -7.26
N GLN A 390 -33.21 11.84 -8.31
CA GLN A 390 -32.22 11.05 -9.07
C GLN A 390 -30.99 10.74 -8.20
N ARG A 391 -30.43 11.75 -7.51
CA ARG A 391 -29.27 11.55 -6.62
C ARG A 391 -29.58 10.57 -5.49
N LYS A 392 -30.73 10.71 -4.83
CA LYS A 392 -31.23 9.75 -3.84
C LYS A 392 -31.34 8.34 -4.42
N SER A 393 -31.94 8.20 -5.60
CA SER A 393 -32.10 6.91 -6.28
C SER A 393 -30.77 6.23 -6.59
N ILE A 394 -29.81 6.99 -7.13
CA ILE A 394 -28.46 6.52 -7.50
C ILE A 394 -27.71 6.02 -6.27
N ILE A 395 -27.74 6.77 -5.15
CA ILE A 395 -27.10 6.36 -3.88
C ILE A 395 -27.67 5.04 -3.36
N LEU A 396 -29.01 4.90 -3.34
CA LEU A 396 -29.68 3.68 -2.89
C LEU A 396 -29.43 2.48 -3.81
N ASP A 397 -29.34 2.71 -5.12
CA ASP A 397 -28.99 1.69 -6.12
C ASP A 397 -27.57 1.15 -5.90
N VAL A 398 -26.56 2.02 -5.72
CA VAL A 398 -25.17 1.61 -5.46
C VAL A 398 -25.05 0.85 -4.13
N ALA A 399 -25.73 1.32 -3.08
CA ALA A 399 -25.77 0.62 -1.79
C ALA A 399 -26.37 -0.79 -1.90
N LYS A 400 -27.42 -0.96 -2.72
CA LYS A 400 -28.05 -2.27 -2.98
C LYS A 400 -27.17 -3.18 -3.85
N GLY A 401 -26.40 -2.61 -4.80
CA GLY A 401 -25.36 -3.32 -5.52
C GLY A 401 -24.28 -3.89 -4.59
N LEU A 402 -23.73 -3.06 -3.70
CA LEU A 402 -22.72 -3.48 -2.72
C LEU A 402 -23.27 -4.46 -1.68
N ALA A 403 -24.48 -4.26 -1.17
CA ALA A 403 -25.11 -5.21 -0.24
C ALA A 403 -25.27 -6.62 -0.85
N TYR A 404 -25.58 -6.70 -2.15
CA TYR A 404 -25.60 -7.98 -2.87
C TYR A 404 -24.21 -8.62 -2.98
N LEU A 405 -23.14 -7.85 -3.23
CA LEU A 405 -21.77 -8.36 -3.29
C LEU A 405 -21.22 -8.80 -1.93
N HIS A 406 -21.56 -8.08 -0.86
CA HIS A 406 -21.05 -8.36 0.50
C HIS A 406 -21.83 -9.48 1.21
N TYR A 407 -23.14 -9.61 0.98
CA TYR A 407 -24.01 -10.51 1.74
C TYR A 407 -24.97 -11.37 0.89
N GLY A 408 -25.26 -10.96 -0.35
CA GLY A 408 -26.16 -11.68 -1.26
C GLY A 408 -25.52 -12.84 -2.02
N VAL A 409 -24.20 -12.98 -1.94
CA VAL A 409 -23.40 -14.00 -2.64
C VAL A 409 -22.38 -14.64 -1.69
N LYS A 410 -21.99 -15.88 -2.01
CA LYS A 410 -20.98 -16.66 -1.27
C LYS A 410 -20.00 -17.32 -2.24
N PRO A 411 -18.67 -17.20 -2.04
CA PRO A 411 -18.00 -16.31 -1.09
C PRO A 411 -18.34 -14.83 -1.30
N ALA A 412 -18.21 -14.02 -0.25
CA ALA A 412 -18.44 -12.58 -0.31
C ALA A 412 -17.39 -11.90 -1.22
N ILE A 413 -17.82 -10.91 -1.99
CA ILE A 413 -17.00 -10.23 -3.00
C ILE A 413 -16.82 -8.76 -2.61
N TYR A 414 -15.58 -8.30 -2.58
CA TYR A 414 -15.22 -6.89 -2.38
C TYR A 414 -14.71 -6.28 -3.68
N HIS A 415 -15.12 -5.06 -3.99
CA HIS A 415 -14.96 -4.44 -5.32
C HIS A 415 -13.66 -3.65 -5.48
N ARG A 416 -13.17 -3.01 -4.40
CA ARG A 416 -11.90 -2.26 -4.31
C ARG A 416 -11.78 -0.97 -5.15
N ASP A 417 -12.74 -0.66 -6.02
CA ASP A 417 -12.67 0.48 -6.94
C ASP A 417 -14.04 1.12 -7.20
N ILE A 418 -14.79 1.35 -6.12
CA ILE A 418 -16.06 2.09 -6.14
C ILE A 418 -15.78 3.59 -6.27
N LYS A 419 -16.19 4.17 -7.40
CA LYS A 419 -15.98 5.58 -7.78
C LYS A 419 -17.00 6.02 -8.82
N THR A 420 -17.23 7.32 -8.99
CA THR A 420 -18.21 7.89 -9.94
C THR A 420 -18.07 7.36 -11.37
N THR A 421 -16.85 7.19 -11.87
CA THR A 421 -16.60 6.68 -13.22
C THR A 421 -16.92 5.19 -13.40
N ASN A 422 -17.00 4.41 -12.31
CA ASN A 422 -17.43 3.00 -12.31
C ASN A 422 -18.91 2.82 -11.95
N ILE A 423 -19.65 3.91 -11.70
CA ILE A 423 -21.12 3.89 -11.60
C ILE A 423 -21.70 4.30 -12.94
N LEU A 424 -22.31 3.35 -13.66
CA LEU A 424 -22.99 3.61 -14.93
C LEU A 424 -24.49 3.80 -14.72
N LEU A 425 -25.11 4.57 -15.62
CA LEU A 425 -26.54 4.86 -15.62
C LEU A 425 -27.25 4.22 -16.81
N ASP A 426 -28.26 3.40 -16.53
CA ASP A 426 -29.09 2.77 -17.56
C ASP A 426 -30.14 3.73 -18.13
N ALA A 427 -31.02 3.24 -19.02
CA ALA A 427 -32.04 4.03 -19.71
C ALA A 427 -33.01 4.75 -18.73
N ASP A 428 -33.31 4.13 -17.60
CA ASP A 428 -34.23 4.64 -16.57
C ASP A 428 -33.50 5.49 -15.51
N MET A 429 -32.25 5.90 -15.78
CA MET A 429 -31.35 6.59 -14.86
C MET A 429 -31.10 5.83 -13.55
N ARG A 430 -31.18 4.49 -13.56
CA ARG A 430 -30.82 3.64 -12.42
C ARG A 430 -29.33 3.39 -12.40
N ALA A 431 -28.75 3.34 -11.21
CA ALA A 431 -27.31 3.14 -11.06
C ALA A 431 -26.92 1.66 -11.10
N ARG A 432 -25.85 1.37 -11.82
CA ARG A 432 -25.24 0.05 -11.96
C ARG A 432 -23.74 0.12 -11.76
N VAL A 433 -23.24 -0.65 -10.79
CA VAL A 433 -21.82 -0.77 -10.47
C VAL A 433 -21.12 -1.61 -11.55
N ALA A 434 -19.95 -1.18 -12.00
CA ALA A 434 -19.18 -1.75 -13.10
C ALA A 434 -17.68 -1.92 -12.75
N ASP A 435 -16.97 -2.65 -13.61
CA ASP A 435 -15.49 -2.79 -13.62
C ASP A 435 -14.92 -3.64 -12.46
N PHE A 436 -15.12 -4.95 -12.57
CA PHE A 436 -14.79 -5.98 -11.58
C PHE A 436 -13.37 -6.54 -11.71
N GLY A 437 -12.53 -6.01 -12.61
CA GLY A 437 -11.15 -6.47 -12.82
C GLY A 437 -10.32 -6.57 -11.54
N LEU A 438 -10.50 -5.63 -10.60
CA LEU A 438 -9.82 -5.66 -9.30
C LEU A 438 -10.51 -6.50 -8.22
N ALA A 439 -11.79 -6.90 -8.38
CA ALA A 439 -12.59 -7.47 -7.29
C ALA A 439 -11.97 -8.74 -6.65
N LYS A 440 -12.29 -9.05 -5.39
CA LYS A 440 -11.79 -10.25 -4.70
C LYS A 440 -12.84 -10.96 -3.86
N GLN A 441 -12.85 -12.29 -3.95
CA GLN A 441 -13.62 -13.17 -3.09
C GLN A 441 -12.89 -13.45 -1.77
N ILE A 442 -13.60 -13.41 -0.63
CA ILE A 442 -13.08 -13.89 0.66
C ILE A 442 -13.55 -15.32 0.96
N LYS A 443 -12.58 -16.22 1.22
CA LYS A 443 -12.85 -17.58 1.73
C LYS A 443 -13.47 -17.49 3.12
N GLU A 444 -14.51 -18.29 3.36
CA GLU A 444 -15.26 -18.29 4.62
C GLU A 444 -14.35 -18.49 5.85
N GLY A 445 -14.67 -17.82 6.96
CA GLY A 445 -13.90 -17.88 8.20
C GLY A 445 -12.76 -16.87 8.34
N ARG A 446 -12.55 -15.96 7.38
CA ARG A 446 -11.58 -14.86 7.48
C ARG A 446 -12.26 -13.51 7.68
N SER A 447 -11.70 -12.67 8.56
CA SER A 447 -12.20 -11.31 8.85
C SER A 447 -11.67 -10.23 7.90
N HIS A 448 -10.56 -10.51 7.20
CA HIS A 448 -9.92 -9.59 6.26
C HIS A 448 -9.09 -10.38 5.24
N LEU A 449 -8.66 -9.70 4.17
CA LEU A 449 -7.71 -10.21 3.18
C LEU A 449 -6.54 -9.26 3.03
N THR A 450 -5.36 -9.64 3.52
CA THR A 450 -4.11 -8.92 3.23
C THR A 450 -3.74 -9.13 1.76
N THR A 451 -3.68 -8.05 0.98
CA THR A 451 -3.41 -8.10 -0.46
C THR A 451 -2.71 -6.83 -0.96
N ARG A 452 -2.15 -6.86 -2.18
CA ARG A 452 -1.54 -5.67 -2.81
C ARG A 452 -2.58 -4.55 -2.89
N VAL A 453 -2.19 -3.33 -2.53
CA VAL A 453 -3.04 -2.14 -2.68
C VAL A 453 -3.32 -1.90 -4.17
N ALA A 454 -4.59 -1.78 -4.54
CA ALA A 454 -5.03 -1.34 -5.87
C ALA A 454 -6.45 -0.77 -5.78
N GLY A 455 -6.72 0.26 -6.59
CA GLY A 455 -7.94 1.07 -6.57
C GLY A 455 -7.59 2.55 -6.78
N THR A 456 -8.59 3.41 -6.89
CA THR A 456 -8.38 4.82 -7.27
C THR A 456 -8.08 5.72 -6.07
N HIS A 457 -7.02 6.54 -6.17
CA HIS A 457 -6.67 7.57 -5.18
C HIS A 457 -7.85 8.50 -4.88
N GLY A 458 -8.01 8.89 -3.61
CA GLY A 458 -9.18 9.62 -3.10
C GLY A 458 -10.33 8.72 -2.63
N TYR A 459 -10.49 7.52 -3.23
CA TYR A 459 -11.50 6.53 -2.86
C TYR A 459 -10.96 5.40 -1.97
N LEU A 460 -9.65 5.18 -1.98
CA LEU A 460 -8.98 4.17 -1.15
C LEU A 460 -9.16 4.45 0.35
N ALA A 461 -9.55 3.41 1.09
CA ALA A 461 -9.70 3.47 2.54
C ALA A 461 -8.33 3.51 3.26
N PRO A 462 -8.15 4.30 4.33
CA PRO A 462 -6.84 4.49 4.99
C PRO A 462 -6.15 3.19 5.45
N GLU A 463 -6.88 2.26 6.07
CA GLU A 463 -6.35 0.96 6.51
C GLU A 463 -5.87 0.10 5.34
N TYR A 464 -6.56 0.21 4.20
CA TYR A 464 -6.26 -0.58 3.02
C TYR A 464 -5.06 0.01 2.28
N ALA A 465 -4.97 1.33 2.19
CA ALA A 465 -3.83 2.04 1.62
C ALA A 465 -2.54 1.87 2.46
N LEU A 466 -2.64 1.91 3.79
CA LEU A 466 -1.47 1.84 4.68
C LEU A 466 -1.01 0.40 4.96
N CYS A 467 -1.93 -0.55 5.13
CA CYS A 467 -1.62 -1.88 5.64
C CYS A 467 -1.96 -3.03 4.66
N GLY A 468 -2.53 -2.73 3.49
CA GLY A 468 -3.01 -3.75 2.53
C GLY A 468 -4.16 -4.61 3.05
N GLN A 469 -4.77 -4.24 4.19
CA GLN A 469 -5.86 -4.97 4.83
C GLN A 469 -7.19 -4.65 4.13
N LEU A 470 -7.68 -5.57 3.30
CA LEU A 470 -8.96 -5.41 2.63
C LEU A 470 -10.11 -6.01 3.46
N THR A 471 -11.18 -5.23 3.62
CA THR A 471 -12.43 -5.61 4.30
C THR A 471 -13.65 -5.10 3.52
N GLU A 472 -14.86 -5.52 3.90
CA GLU A 472 -16.11 -4.94 3.38
C GLU A 472 -16.21 -3.44 3.73
N LYS A 473 -15.61 -3.04 4.86
CA LYS A 473 -15.53 -1.63 5.30
C LYS A 473 -14.64 -0.76 4.40
N SER A 474 -13.78 -1.37 3.59
CA SER A 474 -12.96 -0.63 2.61
C SER A 474 -13.81 -0.19 1.41
N ASP A 475 -14.70 -1.06 0.90
CA ASP A 475 -15.72 -0.67 -0.09
C ASP A 475 -16.72 0.35 0.50
N VAL A 476 -17.11 0.21 1.78
CA VAL A 476 -18.01 1.17 2.45
C VAL A 476 -17.40 2.57 2.53
N TYR A 477 -16.07 2.68 2.75
CA TYR A 477 -15.38 3.97 2.70
C TYR A 477 -15.47 4.61 1.31
N SER A 478 -15.15 3.84 0.25
CA SER A 478 -15.25 4.29 -1.13
C SER A 478 -16.68 4.70 -1.53
N PHE A 479 -17.69 3.96 -1.05
CA PHE A 479 -19.11 4.34 -1.17
C PHE A 479 -19.41 5.66 -0.45
N GLY A 480 -18.89 5.87 0.77
CA GLY A 480 -19.04 7.13 1.50
C GLY A 480 -18.47 8.33 0.74
N VAL A 481 -17.31 8.16 0.07
CA VAL A 481 -16.74 9.17 -0.83
C VAL A 481 -17.68 9.48 -2.00
N VAL A 482 -18.21 8.45 -2.68
CA VAL A 482 -19.17 8.61 -3.78
C VAL A 482 -20.47 9.31 -3.31
N VAL A 483 -20.98 8.99 -2.12
CA VAL A 483 -22.13 9.70 -1.52
C VAL A 483 -21.82 11.19 -1.34
N LEU A 484 -20.63 11.54 -0.84
CA LEU A 484 -20.23 12.94 -0.70
C LEU A 484 -20.09 13.64 -2.07
N GLU A 485 -19.50 12.99 -3.09
CA GLU A 485 -19.43 13.60 -4.43
C GLU A 485 -20.82 13.89 -5.01
N ILE A 486 -21.75 12.94 -4.86
CA ILE A 486 -23.14 13.08 -5.30
C ILE A 486 -23.86 14.19 -4.51
N MET A 487 -23.74 14.26 -3.19
CA MET A 487 -24.47 15.26 -2.40
C MET A 487 -23.91 16.68 -2.55
N CYS A 488 -22.60 16.80 -2.76
CA CYS A 488 -21.87 18.07 -2.63
C CYS A 488 -21.44 18.70 -3.96
N GLY A 489 -21.51 17.98 -5.09
CA GLY A 489 -21.12 18.50 -6.40
C GLY A 489 -19.63 18.84 -6.51
N ARG A 490 -18.78 18.13 -5.74
CA ARG A 490 -17.31 18.26 -5.73
C ARG A 490 -16.66 16.92 -6.02
N LYS A 491 -15.49 16.93 -6.65
CA LYS A 491 -14.69 15.71 -6.87
C LYS A 491 -14.02 15.24 -5.57
N ALA A 492 -13.77 13.95 -5.46
CA ALA A 492 -13.16 13.31 -4.29
C ALA A 492 -11.80 13.94 -3.89
N LEU A 493 -11.02 14.32 -4.90
CA LEU A 493 -9.78 15.09 -4.82
C LEU A 493 -9.94 16.37 -5.64
N ASP A 494 -9.91 17.53 -4.97
CA ASP A 494 -9.86 18.84 -5.62
C ASP A 494 -8.40 19.33 -5.71
N LEU A 495 -7.97 19.61 -6.95
CA LEU A 495 -6.66 20.19 -7.31
C LEU A 495 -6.81 21.61 -7.86
N SER A 496 -8.04 22.12 -7.97
CA SER A 496 -8.41 23.33 -8.71
C SER A 496 -8.45 24.59 -7.84
N SER A 497 -8.60 24.45 -6.53
CA SER A 497 -8.42 25.57 -5.60
C SER A 497 -6.97 26.08 -5.66
N GLY A 498 -6.76 27.40 -5.58
CA GLY A 498 -5.43 28.04 -5.62
C GLY A 498 -4.54 27.77 -4.39
N SER A 499 -4.83 26.72 -3.63
CA SER A 499 -4.09 26.28 -2.44
C SER A 499 -2.87 25.42 -2.82
N PRO A 500 -1.75 25.48 -2.09
CA PRO A 500 -0.59 24.64 -2.34
C PRO A 500 -0.79 23.14 -2.02
N ARG A 501 -1.97 22.70 -1.56
CA ARG A 501 -2.26 21.29 -1.24
C ARG A 501 -3.54 20.80 -1.93
N ALA A 502 -3.53 19.54 -2.38
CA ALA A 502 -4.73 18.81 -2.79
C ALA A 502 -5.67 18.66 -1.60
N PHE A 503 -6.98 18.69 -1.84
CA PHE A 503 -7.97 18.65 -0.76
C PHE A 503 -9.00 17.54 -0.98
N LEU A 504 -9.28 16.79 0.08
CA LEU A 504 -10.20 15.66 0.08
C LEU A 504 -11.61 16.12 0.42
N ILE A 505 -12.59 15.62 -0.32
CA ILE A 505 -14.01 15.89 -0.04
C ILE A 505 -14.42 15.43 1.37
N THR A 506 -13.78 14.39 1.88
CA THR A 506 -14.00 13.83 3.23
C THR A 506 -13.52 14.78 4.32
N ASP A 507 -12.43 15.53 4.13
CA ASP A 507 -11.94 16.52 5.12
C ASP A 507 -12.75 17.82 5.06
N TRP A 508 -13.15 18.22 3.85
CA TRP A 508 -14.04 19.35 3.64
C TRP A 508 -15.39 19.16 4.32
N ALA A 509 -16.11 18.07 3.98
CA ALA A 509 -17.42 17.79 4.56
C ALA A 509 -17.35 17.60 6.08
N TRP A 510 -16.28 16.97 6.59
CA TRP A 510 -16.02 16.87 8.03
C TRP A 510 -15.99 18.24 8.72
N SER A 511 -15.24 19.20 8.16
CA SER A 511 -15.11 20.53 8.74
C SER A 511 -16.44 21.28 8.83
N LEU A 512 -17.29 21.16 7.80
CA LEU A 512 -18.62 21.78 7.76
C LEU A 512 -19.57 21.14 8.77
N ILE A 513 -19.58 19.81 8.87
CA ILE A 513 -20.40 19.06 9.83
C ILE A 513 -20.01 19.43 11.27
N LYS A 514 -18.72 19.48 11.60
CA LYS A 514 -18.24 19.89 12.94
C LYS A 514 -18.46 21.38 13.25
N ALA A 515 -18.61 22.23 12.23
CA ALA A 515 -19.02 23.62 12.40
C ALA A 515 -20.55 23.83 12.43
N GLY A 516 -21.36 22.75 12.39
CA GLY A 516 -22.83 22.83 12.36
C GLY A 516 -23.41 23.32 11.03
N LYS A 517 -22.62 23.31 9.96
CA LYS A 517 -22.90 23.91 8.65
C LYS A 517 -23.18 22.84 7.57
N VAL A 518 -23.97 21.81 7.89
CA VAL A 518 -24.23 20.68 6.97
C VAL A 518 -24.90 21.16 5.67
N GLU A 519 -25.80 22.14 5.75
CA GLU A 519 -26.42 22.76 4.58
C GLU A 519 -25.40 23.40 3.60
N GLU A 520 -24.30 23.99 4.10
CA GLU A 520 -23.23 24.57 3.27
C GLU A 520 -22.40 23.51 2.53
N ALA A 521 -22.59 22.22 2.84
CA ALA A 521 -21.97 21.12 2.12
C ALA A 521 -22.75 20.71 0.86
N LEU A 522 -24.04 21.09 0.74
CA LEU A 522 -24.89 20.65 -0.36
C LEU A 522 -24.59 21.36 -1.68
N ASP A 523 -24.70 20.63 -2.79
CA ASP A 523 -24.57 21.18 -4.14
C ASP A 523 -25.59 22.30 -4.40
N ALA A 524 -25.12 23.48 -4.83
CA ALA A 524 -25.95 24.65 -5.11
C ALA A 524 -27.02 24.45 -6.21
N SER A 525 -26.94 23.38 -7.01
CA SER A 525 -28.00 22.97 -7.94
C SER A 525 -29.17 22.25 -7.26
N LEU A 526 -28.97 21.60 -6.10
CA LEU A 526 -30.04 21.03 -5.29
C LEU A 526 -30.92 22.10 -4.64
N SER A 527 -30.35 23.28 -4.36
CA SER A 527 -31.05 24.42 -3.74
C SER A 527 -31.91 25.25 -4.71
N LYS A 528 -31.96 24.92 -6.01
CA LYS A 528 -32.62 25.74 -7.05
C LYS A 528 -34.00 25.26 -7.49
N ASN A 529 -34.39 24.04 -7.12
CA ASN A 529 -35.64 23.40 -7.57
C ASN A 529 -36.46 22.88 -6.39
N ASP A 530 -37.10 23.78 -5.61
CA ASP A 530 -38.54 23.63 -5.36
C ASP A 530 -39.18 24.89 -4.72
N ASP A 531 -40.12 25.52 -5.42
CA ASP A 531 -41.07 26.49 -4.83
C ASP A 531 -42.36 25.80 -4.34
N SER A 532 -42.50 24.47 -4.48
CA SER A 532 -43.73 23.73 -4.19
C SER A 532 -43.81 23.13 -2.77
N VAL A 533 -44.11 23.99 -1.80
CA VAL A 533 -45.01 23.74 -0.62
C VAL A 533 -44.63 22.65 0.41
N ASN A 534 -43.84 21.62 0.10
CA ASN A 534 -43.55 20.48 0.99
C ASN A 534 -42.24 20.64 1.77
N SER A 535 -42.32 21.33 2.92
CA SER A 535 -41.19 21.66 3.79
C SER A 535 -40.56 20.47 4.54
N ASN A 536 -39.83 19.57 3.85
CA ASN A 536 -38.79 18.76 4.51
C ASN A 536 -37.64 18.14 3.67
N PRO A 537 -37.33 18.50 2.39
CA PRO A 537 -36.28 17.80 1.65
C PRO A 537 -34.85 18.03 2.22
N LYS A 538 -34.59 19.17 2.88
CA LYS A 538 -33.24 19.53 3.37
C LYS A 538 -32.72 18.61 4.46
N SER A 539 -33.51 18.31 5.49
CA SER A 539 -33.12 17.40 6.58
C SER A 539 -32.79 15.98 6.06
N ILE A 540 -33.48 15.54 5.01
CA ILE A 540 -33.21 14.25 4.34
C ILE A 540 -31.92 14.33 3.50
N MET A 541 -31.61 15.47 2.88
CA MET A 541 -30.32 15.68 2.18
C MET A 541 -29.14 15.74 3.16
N GLU A 542 -29.27 16.45 4.29
CA GLU A 542 -28.27 16.48 5.36
C GLU A 542 -27.99 15.08 5.91
N ARG A 543 -29.05 14.29 6.15
CA ARG A 543 -28.94 12.87 6.54
C ARG A 543 -28.09 12.05 5.57
N TYR A 544 -28.15 12.31 4.27
CA TYR A 544 -27.33 11.62 3.26
C TYR A 544 -25.86 12.03 3.34
N VAL A 545 -25.57 13.31 3.58
CA VAL A 545 -24.20 13.80 3.87
C VAL A 545 -23.64 13.15 5.15
N MET A 546 -24.48 13.02 6.19
CA MET A 546 -24.11 12.43 7.47
C MET A 546 -23.84 10.91 7.38
N VAL A 547 -24.60 10.15 6.57
CA VAL A 547 -24.23 8.76 6.26
C VAL A 547 -22.95 8.70 5.42
N GLY A 548 -22.79 9.59 4.43
CA GLY A 548 -21.59 9.67 3.60
C GLY A 548 -20.30 9.84 4.43
N ILE A 549 -20.31 10.76 5.41
CA ILE A 549 -19.14 10.97 6.28
C ILE A 549 -18.89 9.83 7.27
N LEU A 550 -19.94 9.13 7.71
CA LEU A 550 -19.83 7.97 8.62
C LEU A 550 -19.30 6.72 7.88
N CYS A 551 -19.76 6.51 6.65
CA CYS A 551 -19.19 5.52 5.73
C CYS A 551 -17.72 5.83 5.42
N ALA A 552 -17.40 7.10 5.12
CA ALA A 552 -16.04 7.58 4.88
C ALA A 552 -15.26 7.94 6.18
N HIS A 553 -15.60 7.34 7.33
CA HIS A 553 -14.90 7.60 8.58
C HIS A 553 -13.51 6.94 8.58
N VAL A 554 -12.49 7.61 9.14
CA VAL A 554 -11.10 7.12 9.08
C VAL A 554 -10.91 5.80 9.83
N MET A 555 -11.53 5.66 11.02
CA MET A 555 -11.50 4.42 11.80
C MET A 555 -12.51 3.39 11.25
N VAL A 556 -12.00 2.22 10.85
CA VAL A 556 -12.75 1.07 10.29
C VAL A 556 -13.90 0.61 11.19
N ALA A 557 -13.67 0.56 12.50
CA ALA A 557 -14.63 0.09 13.49
C ALA A 557 -15.88 0.98 13.61
N LEU A 558 -15.78 2.26 13.24
CA LEU A 558 -16.87 3.24 13.32
C LEU A 558 -17.67 3.36 12.00
N ARG A 559 -17.19 2.75 10.90
CA ARG A 559 -17.97 2.65 9.66
C ARG A 559 -19.10 1.63 9.85
N PRO A 560 -20.34 1.91 9.40
CA PRO A 560 -21.42 0.93 9.40
C PRO A 560 -21.12 -0.24 8.44
N THR A 561 -21.94 -1.30 8.48
CA THR A 561 -22.03 -2.20 7.32
C THR A 561 -22.77 -1.48 6.18
N ILE A 562 -22.64 -1.95 4.94
CA ILE A 562 -23.44 -1.36 3.84
C ILE A 562 -24.95 -1.59 4.02
N LEU A 563 -25.35 -2.66 4.74
CA LEU A 563 -26.76 -2.92 5.10
C LEU A 563 -27.28 -1.89 6.12
N ASP A 564 -26.47 -1.49 7.09
CA ASP A 564 -26.88 -0.49 8.09
C ASP A 564 -26.82 0.93 7.52
N ALA A 565 -25.84 1.22 6.66
CA ALA A 565 -25.81 2.44 5.86
C ALA A 565 -27.07 2.56 4.97
N LEU A 566 -27.49 1.46 4.34
CA LEU A 566 -28.72 1.43 3.54
C LEU A 566 -29.96 1.73 4.39
N LYS A 567 -30.15 1.08 5.54
CA LYS A 567 -31.24 1.37 6.48
C LYS A 567 -31.23 2.84 6.92
N MET A 568 -30.06 3.42 7.21
CA MET A 568 -29.93 4.84 7.53
C MET A 568 -30.41 5.74 6.37
N LEU A 569 -30.02 5.43 5.14
CA LEU A 569 -30.41 6.18 3.93
C LEU A 569 -31.90 6.02 3.57
N GLU A 570 -32.51 4.86 3.85
CA GLU A 570 -33.93 4.63 3.58
C GLU A 570 -34.83 5.23 4.67
N GLY A 571 -34.36 5.25 5.93
CA GLY A 571 -35.02 5.89 7.08
C GLY A 571 -35.27 4.97 8.28
N ASP A 572 -34.96 3.68 8.16
CA ASP A 572 -35.38 2.62 9.09
C ASP A 572 -34.66 2.65 10.46
N ILE A 573 -33.43 3.19 10.51
CA ILE A 573 -32.64 3.36 11.73
C ILE A 573 -32.03 4.75 11.76
N GLU A 574 -31.86 5.35 12.94
CA GLU A 574 -31.29 6.69 13.03
C GLU A 574 -29.78 6.73 12.74
N VAL A 575 -29.32 7.87 12.20
CA VAL A 575 -27.89 8.12 12.00
C VAL A 575 -27.29 8.50 13.36
N PRO A 576 -26.27 7.79 13.87
CA PRO A 576 -25.64 8.15 15.14
C PRO A 576 -24.94 9.51 15.04
N ALA A 577 -24.76 10.17 16.17
CA ALA A 577 -23.90 11.36 16.25
C ALA A 577 -22.50 11.01 15.73
N ILE A 578 -22.02 11.76 14.74
CA ILE A 578 -20.79 11.44 14.00
C ILE A 578 -19.59 11.46 14.97
N PRO A 579 -18.95 10.31 15.26
CA PRO A 579 -17.89 10.23 16.26
C PRO A 579 -16.64 10.95 15.77
N ASP A 580 -15.90 11.58 16.68
CA ASP A 580 -14.69 12.32 16.33
C ASP A 580 -13.61 11.45 15.68
N ARG A 581 -13.04 11.99 14.60
CA ARG A 581 -11.81 11.44 14.01
C ARG A 581 -10.67 11.57 15.03
N PRO A 582 -9.79 10.57 15.15
CA PRO A 582 -8.57 10.70 15.95
C PRO A 582 -7.79 11.95 15.55
N THR A 583 -7.53 12.82 16.51
CA THR A 583 -6.66 13.98 16.31
C THR A 583 -5.28 13.48 15.90
N PRO A 584 -4.68 13.97 14.80
CA PRO A 584 -3.27 13.71 14.53
C PRO A 584 -2.43 14.15 15.75
N LEU A 585 -1.60 13.25 16.28
CA LEU A 585 -0.68 13.56 17.38
C LEU A 585 0.42 14.50 16.88
N GLY A 586 0.06 15.77 16.76
CA GLY A 586 0.83 16.73 15.95
C GLY A 586 0.19 18.10 15.76
N HIS A 587 -0.65 18.59 16.69
CA HIS A 587 -0.81 20.04 16.92
C HIS A 587 -1.56 20.35 18.24
N PRO A 588 -1.04 21.26 19.09
CA PRO A 588 -1.85 21.95 20.10
C PRO A 588 -2.76 23.00 19.44
N SER A 589 -3.94 23.21 20.01
CA SER A 589 -4.99 24.08 19.47
C SER A 589 -4.61 25.56 19.47
N PHE A 590 -4.51 26.17 18.28
CA PHE A 590 -4.51 27.63 18.14
C PHE A 590 -5.91 28.15 17.78
N CYS A 591 -6.71 28.49 18.80
CA CYS A 591 -7.86 29.37 18.62
C CYS A 591 -7.36 30.81 18.42
N GLY A 592 -7.07 31.17 17.17
CA GLY A 592 -6.77 32.53 16.73
C GLY A 592 -7.73 32.98 15.63
N ASN A 593 -8.24 34.22 15.73
CA ASN A 593 -9.21 34.75 14.76
C ASN A 593 -8.61 34.86 13.34
N GLY A 594 -9.27 34.23 12.36
CA GLY A 594 -9.09 34.57 10.93
C GLY A 594 -8.72 33.40 10.01
N ASN A 595 -9.72 32.86 9.31
CA ASN A 595 -9.65 32.25 7.97
C ASN A 595 -8.46 31.33 7.61
N THR A 596 -7.91 30.56 8.56
CA THR A 596 -6.82 29.61 8.27
C THR A 596 -7.02 28.30 9.05
N PHE A 597 -7.60 27.30 8.41
CA PHE A 597 -7.79 25.96 9.00
C PHE A 597 -6.61 25.03 8.63
N SER A 598 -6.06 24.33 9.62
CA SER A 598 -4.99 23.35 9.42
C SER A 598 -5.53 21.95 9.10
N ILE A 599 -4.71 21.09 8.50
CA ILE A 599 -5.13 19.87 7.77
C ILE A 599 -4.33 18.65 8.25
N SER A 600 -4.97 17.48 8.32
CA SER A 600 -4.34 16.19 8.59
C SER A 600 -3.27 15.83 7.54
N PRO A 601 -2.03 15.45 7.92
CA PRO A 601 -0.96 15.20 6.94
C PRO A 601 -1.13 13.96 6.03
N ALA A 602 -2.02 13.03 6.38
CA ALA A 602 -1.94 11.61 6.03
C ALA A 602 -2.04 11.23 4.53
N LEU A 603 -2.42 12.14 3.63
CA LEU A 603 -2.66 11.85 2.21
C LEU A 603 -1.98 12.82 1.22
N SER A 604 -0.92 13.52 1.65
CA SER A 604 -0.12 14.41 0.79
C SER A 604 0.96 13.65 -0.01
N GLY A 605 0.56 12.90 -1.04
CA GLY A 605 1.49 12.29 -2.01
C GLY A 605 2.25 13.31 -2.89
N PRO A 606 3.36 12.92 -3.54
CA PRO A 606 4.19 13.82 -4.34
C PRO A 606 3.48 14.30 -5.62
N ARG A 607 3.67 15.58 -5.97
CA ARG A 607 3.07 16.21 -7.16
C ARG A 607 3.75 15.75 -8.47
N LEU A 608 3.00 15.07 -9.34
CA LEU A 608 3.38 14.91 -10.75
C LEU A 608 3.05 16.19 -11.55
N ASN A 609 4.06 16.79 -12.18
CA ASN A 609 3.89 17.97 -13.03
C ASN A 609 3.41 17.58 -14.43
N SER A 610 2.11 17.66 -14.70
CA SER A 610 1.56 17.59 -16.05
C SER A 610 1.89 18.87 -16.84
N LYS A 611 2.95 18.84 -17.66
CA LYS A 611 3.21 19.91 -18.63
C LYS A 611 2.26 19.79 -19.82
N ASN A 612 1.44 20.81 -20.04
CA ASN A 612 0.57 20.93 -21.21
C ASN A 612 1.37 21.11 -22.51
N THR A 613 1.24 20.17 -23.44
CA THR A 613 1.47 20.35 -24.90
C THR A 613 0.79 19.22 -25.68
N LEU A 614 0.07 19.43 -26.80
CA LEU A 614 -0.63 20.63 -27.30
C LEU A 614 -1.52 20.21 -28.49
N ARG A 615 -2.82 20.60 -28.47
CA ARG A 615 -3.92 20.17 -29.36
C ARG A 615 -4.41 18.73 -29.19
#